data_AF-A0A1G0H187-F1
#
_entry.id   AF-A0A1G0H187-F1
#
_cell.length_a   1.000
_cell.length_b   1.000
_cell.length_c   1.000
_cell.angle_alpha   90.00
_cell.angle_beta   90.00
_cell.angle_gamma   90.00
#
_symmetry.space_group_name_H-M   'P 1'
#
loop_
_entity.id
_entity.type
_entity.pdbx_description
1 polymer ?
#
loop_
_entity_poly.entity_id
_entity_poly.type
_entity_poly.pdbx_seq_one_letter_code
_entity_poly.pdbx_strand_id
1 'polypeptide(L)'
;MQCRRGMLELDFIFQRFLEQHYDQLSENNKTLFSRLLDEEDPTLYDWLITDIPCTDVTLQPIVARVIKVVSGTRARSESKRVVE
;
A
#
# COMPACT_ATOMS: atom_id res chain seq x y z
N MET A 1 -9.25 14.72 13.21
CA MET A 1 -10.24 13.62 13.14
C MET A 1 -10.17 13.05 11.75
N GLN A 2 -9.46 11.94 11.58
CA GLN A 2 -9.40 11.26 10.29
C GLN A 2 -10.66 10.42 10.21
N CYS A 3 -11.68 10.97 9.54
CA CYS A 3 -12.91 10.26 9.29
C CYS A 3 -12.55 8.89 8.70
N ARG A 4 -13.14 7.85 9.30
CA ARG A 4 -13.05 6.45 8.87
C ARG A 4 -12.89 6.43 7.35
N ARG A 5 -11.78 5.86 6.87
CA ARG A 5 -11.58 5.69 5.44
C ARG A 5 -12.84 5.12 4.82
N GLY A 6 -13.28 5.67 3.69
CA GLY A 6 -14.54 5.33 3.06
C GLY A 6 -14.54 3.95 2.38
N MET A 7 -13.42 3.22 2.40
CA MET A 7 -13.19 2.01 1.61
C MET A 7 -12.72 0.84 2.48
N LEU A 8 -13.55 -0.19 2.59
CA LEU A 8 -13.28 -1.40 3.40
C LEU A 8 -12.02 -2.14 2.92
N GLU A 9 -11.71 -2.06 1.63
CA GLU A 9 -10.53 -2.67 1.02
C GLU A 9 -9.24 -2.07 1.60
N LEU A 10 -9.20 -0.73 1.75
CA LEU A 10 -8.06 -0.04 2.35
C LEU A 10 -7.93 -0.43 3.82
N ASP A 11 -9.02 -0.40 4.59
CA ASP A 11 -9.01 -0.83 5.99
C ASP A 11 -8.46 -2.25 6.16
N PHE A 12 -8.88 -3.19 5.32
CA PHE A 12 -8.39 -4.57 5.36
C PHE A 12 -6.88 -4.67 5.05
N ILE A 13 -6.41 -3.96 4.02
CA ILE A 13 -4.99 -3.91 3.64
C ILE A 13 -4.15 -3.37 4.81
N PHE A 14 -4.54 -2.24 5.38
CA PHE A 14 -3.78 -1.60 6.45
C PHE A 14 -3.83 -2.42 7.74
N GLN A 15 -4.98 -3.00 8.10
CA GLN A 15 -5.07 -3.88 9.26
C GLN A 15 -4.12 -5.07 9.13
N ARG A 16 -4.11 -5.77 7.98
CA ARG A 16 -3.21 -6.90 7.73
C ARG A 16 -1.74 -6.49 7.80
N PHE A 17 -1.40 -5.35 7.23
CA PHE A 17 -0.04 -4.81 7.29
C PHE A 17 0.39 -4.49 8.73
N LEU A 18 -0.50 -3.85 9.50
CA LEU A 18 -0.27 -3.51 10.91
C LEU A 18 -0.01 -4.75 11.76
N GLU A 19 -0.85 -5.78 11.63
CA GLU A 19 -0.76 -7.00 12.44
C GLU A 19 0.49 -7.84 12.14
N GLN A 20 0.99 -7.83 10.90
CA GLN A 20 2.02 -8.79 10.46
C GLN A 20 3.41 -8.16 10.25
N HIS A 21 3.48 -6.86 9.95
CA HIS A 21 4.71 -6.24 9.46
C HIS A 21 5.12 -4.95 10.14
N TYR A 22 4.18 -4.24 10.81
CA TYR A 22 4.48 -2.93 11.38
C TYR A 22 5.57 -2.97 12.47
N ASP A 23 5.56 -3.98 13.33
CA ASP A 23 6.57 -4.14 14.39
C ASP A 23 7.99 -4.39 13.84
N GLN A 24 8.09 -4.87 12.59
CA GLN A 24 9.35 -5.14 11.92
C GLN A 24 9.86 -3.94 11.10
N LEU A 25 9.11 -2.84 11.08
CA LEU A 25 9.55 -1.62 10.39
C LEU A 25 10.61 -0.90 11.21
N SER A 26 11.66 -0.44 10.52
CA SER A 26 12.55 0.59 11.05
C SER A 26 11.77 1.88 11.33
N GLU A 27 12.24 2.70 12.27
CA GLU A 27 11.61 3.99 12.62
C GLU A 27 11.34 4.87 11.41
N ASN A 28 12.28 4.97 10.46
CA ASN A 28 12.07 5.73 9.22
C ASN A 28 10.87 5.22 8.40
N ASN A 29 10.69 3.90 8.32
CA ASN A 29 9.57 3.31 7.59
C ASN A 29 8.24 3.47 8.33
N LYS A 30 8.25 3.52 9.68
CA LYS A 30 7.06 3.88 10.45
C LYS A 30 6.65 5.33 10.19
N THR A 31 7.61 6.24 10.10
CA THR A 31 7.34 7.64 9.70
C THR A 31 6.77 7.73 8.29
N LEU A 32 7.37 7.03 7.32
CA LEU A 32 6.83 6.96 5.96
C LEU A 32 5.44 6.34 5.90
N PHE A 33 5.18 5.31 6.73
CA PHE A 33 3.85 4.70 6.84
C PHE A 33 2.83 5.67 7.42
N SER A 34 3.18 6.44 8.45
CA SER A 34 2.31 7.49 8.97
C SER A 34 1.98 8.53 7.91
N ARG A 35 2.97 8.97 7.11
CA ARG A 35 2.74 9.90 5.99
C ARG A 35 1.85 9.30 4.91
N LEU A 36 2.08 8.04 4.55
CA LEU A 36 1.19 7.32 3.64
C LEU A 36 -0.24 7.30 4.19
N LEU A 37 -0.42 7.20 5.51
CA LEU A 37 -1.76 7.21 6.08
C LEU A 37 -2.47 8.56 5.95
N ASP A 38 -1.75 9.67 5.80
CA ASP A 38 -2.32 11.02 5.63
C ASP A 38 -2.85 11.30 4.22
N GLU A 39 -2.54 10.43 3.24
CA GLU A 39 -3.04 10.54 1.88
C GLU A 39 -4.55 10.26 1.77
N GLU A 40 -5.18 10.85 0.76
CA GLU A 40 -6.61 10.68 0.49
C GLU A 40 -6.94 9.26 0.00
N ASP A 41 -8.12 8.76 0.34
CA ASP A 41 -8.56 7.41 -0.03
C ASP A 41 -8.49 7.11 -1.54
N PRO A 42 -8.88 8.02 -2.46
CA PRO A 42 -8.71 7.78 -3.90
C PRO A 42 -7.24 7.57 -4.30
N THR A 43 -6.34 8.40 -3.76
CA THR A 43 -4.89 8.30 -4.01
C THR A 43 -4.34 6.96 -3.52
N LEU A 44 -4.75 6.54 -2.32
CA LEU A 44 -4.34 5.27 -1.74
C LEU A 44 -4.91 4.07 -2.48
N TYR A 45 -6.16 4.16 -2.93
CA TYR A 45 -6.78 3.14 -3.75
C TYR A 45 -6.00 2.94 -5.05
N ASP A 46 -5.63 4.04 -5.71
CA ASP A 46 -4.83 4.01 -6.91
C ASP A 46 -3.47 3.35 -6.69
N TRP A 47 -2.77 3.71 -5.61
CA TRP A 47 -1.43 3.18 -5.36
C TRP A 47 -1.40 1.74 -4.84
N LEU A 48 -2.42 1.30 -4.09
CA LEU A 48 -2.38 0.03 -3.36
C LEU A 48 -3.26 -1.07 -3.98
N ILE A 49 -4.29 -0.70 -4.74
CA ILE A 49 -5.30 -1.62 -5.26
C ILE A 49 -5.32 -1.66 -6.79
N THR A 50 -5.12 -0.52 -7.46
CA THR A 50 -5.06 -0.45 -8.93
C THR A 50 -3.62 -0.49 -9.45
N ASP A 51 -3.43 -0.40 -10.78
CA ASP A 51 -2.12 -0.39 -11.44
C ASP A 51 -1.52 1.03 -11.59
N ILE A 52 -2.04 2.02 -10.85
CA ILE A 52 -1.53 3.39 -10.90
C ILE A 52 -0.32 3.52 -9.96
N PRO A 53 0.87 3.88 -10.48
CA PRO A 53 2.07 3.94 -9.66
C PRO A 53 2.04 5.12 -8.68
N CYS A 54 2.65 4.92 -7.51
CA CYS A 54 2.90 5.99 -6.55
C CYS A 54 3.81 7.06 -7.15
N THR A 55 3.28 8.28 -7.23
CA THR A 55 3.97 9.44 -7.79
C THR A 55 4.92 10.11 -6.79
N ASP A 56 4.72 9.91 -5.49
CA ASP A 56 5.64 10.37 -4.45
C ASP A 56 6.80 9.38 -4.25
N VAL A 57 7.97 9.76 -4.76
CA VAL A 57 9.22 8.99 -4.67
C VAL A 57 9.61 8.67 -3.22
N THR A 58 9.24 9.51 -2.26
CA THR A 58 9.54 9.31 -0.84
C THR A 58 8.65 8.22 -0.22
N LEU A 59 7.43 8.04 -0.74
CA LEU A 59 6.47 7.03 -0.27
C LEU A 59 6.60 5.70 -1.02
N GLN A 60 7.20 5.68 -2.21
CA GLN A 60 7.42 4.44 -2.99
C GLN A 60 7.98 3.26 -2.17
N PRO A 61 8.97 3.42 -1.26
CA PRO A 61 9.49 2.31 -0.47
C PRO A 61 8.45 1.67 0.44
N ILE A 62 7.58 2.49 1.07
CA ILE A 62 6.56 1.98 1.97
C ILE A 62 5.35 1.43 1.20
N VAL A 63 4.97 2.08 0.09
CA VAL A 63 3.91 1.61 -0.81
C VAL A 63 4.24 0.22 -1.35
N ALA A 64 5.46 0.03 -1.89
CA ALA A 64 5.89 -1.27 -2.39
C ALA A 64 5.87 -2.36 -1.30
N ARG A 65 6.18 -1.98 -0.05
CA ARG A 65 6.15 -2.90 1.08
C ARG A 65 4.73 -3.30 1.46
N VAL A 66 3.78 -2.36 1.49
CA VAL A 66 2.35 -2.64 1.72
C VAL A 66 1.80 -3.55 0.62
N ILE A 67 2.06 -3.24 -0.66
CA ILE A 67 1.61 -4.06 -1.80
C ILE A 67 2.15 -5.50 -1.71
N LYS A 68 3.42 -5.68 -1.31
CA LYS A 68 4.04 -7.01 -1.17
C LYS A 68 3.31 -7.91 -0.16
N VAL A 69 2.78 -7.31 0.91
CA VAL A 69 2.01 -8.03 1.95
C VAL A 69 0.67 -8.49 1.42
N VAL A 70 -0.03 -7.63 0.67
CA VAL A 70 -1.36 -7.93 0.10
C VAL A 70 -1.26 -8.92 -1.07
N SER A 71 -0.28 -8.73 -1.95
CA SER A 71 -0.03 -9.59 -3.12
C SER A 71 0.51 -10.98 -2.74
N GLY A 72 1.00 -11.19 -1.52
CA GLY A 72 1.27 -12.53 -0.97
C GLY A 72 0.04 -13.45 -0.92
N THR A 73 -1.17 -12.87 -1.03
CA THR A 73 -2.45 -13.60 -1.15
C THR A 73 -2.88 -13.79 -2.62
N ARG A 74 -2.24 -13.09 -3.57
CA ARG A 74 -2.46 -13.17 -5.02
C ARG A 74 -1.22 -13.71 -5.70
N ALA A 75 -0.87 -14.97 -5.41
CA ALA A 75 -0.04 -15.69 -6.36
C ALA A 75 -0.77 -15.74 -7.70
N ARG A 76 -0.13 -15.18 -8.74
CA ARG A 76 -0.39 -15.33 -10.18
C ARG A 76 -1.34 -14.31 -10.81
N SER A 77 -0.76 -13.32 -11.47
CA SER A 77 -0.86 -13.19 -12.94
C SER A 77 0.24 -12.26 -13.43
N GLU A 78 1.37 -12.86 -13.84
CA GLU A 78 2.20 -12.28 -14.89
C GLU A 78 1.31 -12.15 -16.14
N SER A 79 0.77 -10.96 -16.40
CA SER A 79 0.26 -10.64 -17.73
C SER A 79 1.40 -10.05 -18.53
N LYS A 80 2.09 -10.96 -19.23
CA LYS A 80 2.90 -10.74 -20.44
C LYS A 80 2.79 -9.32 -21.02
N ARG A 81 3.90 -8.56 -20.95
CA ARG A 81 4.29 -7.71 -22.09
C ARG A 81 4.69 -8.66 -23.21
N VAL A 82 3.76 -8.98 -24.11
CA VAL A 82 4.12 -9.43 -25.45
C VAL A 82 4.42 -8.18 -26.25
N VAL A 83 5.69 -8.09 -26.62
CA VAL A 83 6.26 -7.25 -27.65
C VAL A 83 5.47 -7.34 -28.96
N GLU A 84 5.23 -6.19 -29.58
CA GLU A 84 5.18 -6.01 -31.03
C GLU A 84 6.07 -4.82 -31.39
#